data_AF-A0A6L7TPF8-F1
#
_entry.id   AF-A0A6L7TPF8-F1
#
_cell.length_a   1.000
_cell.length_b   1.000
_cell.length_c   1.000
_cell.angle_alpha   90.00
_cell.angle_beta   90.00
_cell.angle_gamma   90.00
#
_symmetry.space_group_name_H-M   'P 1'
#
loop_
_entity.id
_entity.type
_entity.pdbx_description
1 polymer ?
#
loop_
_entity_poly.entity_id
_entity_poly.type
_entity_poly.pdbx_seq_one_letter_code
_entity_poly.pdbx_strand_id
1 'polypeptide(L)' 'MQRALHLKTTVLPGGKIEIVDQSLPVGESVDVIVSQSEDSAGRSAVDILSEAPGHLMFKTAAEVALYLKEERDSWDC' A
#
# COMPACT_ATOMS: atom_id res chain seq x y z
N MET A 1 30.18 -5.47 8.57
CA MET A 1 28.84 -4.90 8.30
C MET A 1 28.37 -5.47 6.97
N GLN A 2 27.20 -6.11 6.94
CA GLN A 2 26.63 -6.67 5.70
C GLN A 2 25.82 -5.58 5.02
N ARG A 3 26.21 -5.20 3.79
CA ARG A 3 25.55 -4.13 3.03
C ARG A 3 24.41 -4.75 2.22
N ALA A 4 23.17 -4.47 2.61
CA ALA A 4 22.00 -4.86 1.84
C ALA A 4 21.65 -3.74 0.83
N LEU A 5 21.57 -4.10 -0.45
CA LEU A 5 21.21 -3.18 -1.53
C LEU A 5 19.77 -3.47 -1.98
N HIS A 6 18.88 -2.50 -1.83
CA HIS A 6 17.49 -2.62 -2.28
C HIS A 6 17.31 -1.84 -3.59
N LEU A 7 17.11 -2.55 -4.70
CA LEU A 7 16.93 -1.98 -6.03
C LEU A 7 15.57 -2.37 -6.60
N LYS A 8 14.86 -1.40 -7.16
CA LYS A 8 13.68 -1.66 -7.99
C LYS A 8 14.12 -1.81 -9.44
N THR A 9 13.72 -2.89 -10.07
CA THR A 9 13.98 -3.15 -11.49
C THR A 9 12.73 -3.74 -12.14
N THR A 10 12.69 -3.74 -13.47
CA THR A 10 11.56 -4.23 -14.25
C THR A 10 11.95 -5.53 -14.93
N VAL A 11 11.01 -6.46 -15.03
CA VAL A 11 11.22 -7.73 -15.72
C VAL A 11 11.25 -7.48 -17.23
N LEU A 12 12.36 -7.85 -17.87
CA LEU A 12 12.54 -7.76 -19.32
C LEU A 12 11.86 -8.95 -20.03
N PRO A 13 11.66 -8.89 -21.37
CA PRO A 13 11.10 -10.00 -22.13
C PRO A 13 11.80 -11.33 -21.85
N GLY A 14 11.00 -12.40 -21.73
CA GLY A 14 11.50 -13.72 -21.36
C GLY A 14 11.76 -13.91 -19.86
N GLY A 15 11.28 -13.00 -19.00
CA GLY A 15 11.42 -13.14 -17.54
C GLY A 15 12.81 -12.77 -17.02
N LYS A 16 13.62 -12.08 -17.83
CA LYS A 16 15.00 -11.72 -17.47
C LYS A 16 15.02 -10.51 -16.54
N ILE A 17 15.85 -10.57 -15.49
CA ILE A 17 16.17 -9.44 -14.62
C ILE A 17 17.65 -9.11 -14.80
N GLU A 18 17.98 -7.83 -14.93
CA GLU A 18 19.36 -7.35 -15.07
C GLU A 18 19.66 -6.33 -13.98
N ILE A 19 20.76 -6.56 -13.24
CA ILE A 19 21.23 -5.72 -12.13
C ILE A 19 22.69 -5.38 -12.44
N VAL A 20 23.00 -4.09 -12.51
CA VAL A 20 24.36 -3.60 -12.76
C VAL A 20 24.78 -2.75 -11.56
N ASP A 21 25.75 -3.24 -10.78
CA ASP A 21 26.37 -2.50 -9.67
C ASP A 21 27.89 -2.45 -9.90
N GLN A 22 28.40 -1.25 -10.20
CA GLN A 22 29.82 -1.00 -10.46
C GLN A 22 30.69 -1.07 -9.19
N SER A 23 30.08 -1.15 -8.01
CA SER A 23 30.79 -1.26 -6.74
C SER A 23 31.09 -2.70 -6.32
N LEU A 24 30.58 -3.70 -7.06
CA LEU A 24 30.85 -5.12 -6.81
C LEU A 24 32.11 -5.56 -7.58
N PRO A 25 33.17 -5.99 -6.88
CA PRO A 25 34.37 -6.52 -7.52
C PRO A 25 34.12 -7.92 -8.12
N VAL A 26 34.88 -8.22 -9.16
CA VAL A 26 34.81 -9.52 -9.85
C VAL A 26 35.21 -10.65 -8.89
N GLY A 27 34.40 -11.70 -8.84
CA GLY A 27 34.66 -12.91 -8.04
C GLY A 27 34.09 -12.86 -6.62
N GLU A 28 33.46 -11.76 -6.21
CA GLU A 28 32.73 -11.70 -4.94
C GLU A 28 31.41 -12.46 -5.01
N SER A 29 31.11 -13.23 -3.96
CA SER A 29 29.84 -13.95 -3.84
C SER A 29 28.78 -13.01 -3.28
N VAL A 30 27.62 -12.97 -3.95
CA VAL A 30 26.50 -12.10 -3.57
C VAL A 30 25.21 -12.91 -3.45
N ASP A 31 24.40 -12.59 -2.45
CA ASP A 31 23.06 -13.13 -2.28
C ASP A 31 22.03 -12.20 -2.92
N VAL A 32 21.19 -12.76 -3.79
CA VAL A 32 20.12 -12.03 -4.46
C VAL A 32 18.76 -12.55 -3.97
N ILE A 33 17.99 -11.67 -3.35
CA ILE A 33 16.63 -11.97 -2.90
C ILE A 33 15.66 -11.25 -3.83
N VAL A 34 14.84 -12.01 -4.55
CA VAL A 34 13.80 -11.47 -5.44
C VAL A 34 12.45 -11.67 -4.76
N SER A 35 11.80 -10.57 -4.38
CA SER A 35 10.41 -10.55 -3.98
C SER A 35 9.58 -10.00 -5.12
N GLN A 36 8.44 -10.63 -5.41
CA GLN A 36 7.42 -9.95 -6.22
C GLN A 36 7.05 -8.67 -5.49
N SER A 37 7.07 -7.53 -6.18
CA SER A 37 6.38 -6.37 -5.65
C SER A 37 4.93 -6.81 -5.53
N GLU A 38 4.41 -6.89 -4.30
CA GLU A 38 2.97 -6.82 -4.14
C GLU A 38 2.57 -5.57 -4.91
N ASP A 39 1.67 -5.72 -5.89
CA ASP A 39 1.00 -4.57 -6.46
C ASP A 39 0.33 -3.91 -5.27
N SER A 40 1.01 -2.93 -4.68
CA SER A 40 0.38 -1.93 -3.84
C SER A 40 -0.39 -1.00 -4.78
N ALA A 41 -1.20 -1.56 -5.67
CA ALA A 41 -2.53 -1.05 -5.86
C ALA A 41 -3.25 -1.25 -4.53
N GLY A 42 -2.80 -0.52 -3.50
CA GLY A 42 -3.55 -0.33 -2.28
C GLY A 42 -4.91 0.12 -2.76
N ARG A 43 -5.92 -0.69 -2.51
CA ARG A 43 -7.27 -0.41 -2.98
C ARG A 43 -7.63 0.97 -2.46
N SER A 44 -8.15 1.83 -3.34
CA SER A 44 -8.61 3.14 -2.90
C SER A 44 -9.61 2.93 -1.77
N ALA A 45 -9.44 3.67 -0.67
CA ALA A 45 -10.40 3.65 0.42
C ALA A 45 -11.81 3.98 -0.11
N VAL A 46 -11.90 4.82 -1.14
CA VAL A 46 -13.16 5.16 -1.82
C VAL A 46 -13.76 3.94 -2.53
N ASP A 47 -12.95 3.12 -3.19
CA ASP A 47 -13.43 1.93 -3.89
C ASP A 47 -13.91 0.88 -2.89
N ILE A 48 -13.18 0.70 -1.78
CA ILE A 48 -13.58 -0.19 -0.67
C ILE A 48 -14.93 0.25 -0.09
N LEU A 49 -15.12 1.55 0.17
CA LEU A 49 -16.36 2.08 0.72
C LEU A 49 -17.52 1.96 -0.28
N SER A 50 -17.25 2.08 -1.57
CA SER A 50 -18.25 1.96 -2.64
C SER A 50 -18.76 0.53 -2.81
N GLU A 51 -17.93 -0.47 -2.47
CA GLU A 51 -18.29 -1.90 -2.50
C GLU A 51 -18.99 -2.39 -1.21
N ALA A 52 -19.20 -1.51 -0.23
CA ALA A 52 -19.82 -1.86 1.05
C ALA A 52 -21.29 -1.38 1.24
N PRO A 53 -22.18 -1.34 0.22
CA PRO A 53 -23.56 -0.93 0.46
C PRO A 53 -24.24 -1.91 1.42
N GLY A 54 -24.86 -1.37 2.48
CA GLY A 54 -25.50 -2.15 3.57
C GLY A 54 -24.64 -2.36 4.81
N HIS A 55 -23.32 -2.08 4.74
CA HIS A 55 -22.41 -2.20 5.88
C HIS A 55 -21.99 -0.85 6.47
N LEU A 56 -22.33 0.25 5.79
CA LEU A 56 -22.10 1.60 6.29
C LEU A 56 -23.20 1.97 7.29
N MET A 57 -22.78 2.44 8.48
CA MET A 57 -23.70 2.93 9.53
C MET A 57 -24.54 4.12 9.04
N PHE A 58 -23.97 4.95 8.17
CA PHE A 58 -24.63 6.12 7.58
C PHE A 58 -24.50 6.08 6.06
N LYS A 59 -25.57 6.44 5.37
CA LYS A 59 -25.64 6.47 3.90
C LYS A 59 -25.26 7.83 3.33
N THR A 60 -25.39 8.89 4.13
CA THR A 60 -25.13 10.26 3.70
C THR A 60 -24.34 11.06 4.74
N ALA A 61 -23.62 12.08 4.27
CA ALA A 61 -22.93 13.01 5.17
C ALA A 61 -23.90 13.80 6.07
N ALA A 62 -25.14 14.02 5.62
CA ALA A 62 -26.17 14.71 6.40
C ALA A 62 -26.61 13.89 7.62
N GLU A 63 -26.75 12.57 7.47
CA GLU A 63 -27.04 11.65 8.59
C GLU A 63 -25.92 11.68 9.64
N VAL A 64 -24.65 11.67 9.20
CA VAL A 64 -23.50 11.80 10.09
C VAL A 64 -23.53 13.13 10.84
N ALA A 65 -23.81 14.23 10.14
CA ALA A 65 -23.86 15.55 10.75
C ALA A 65 -24.98 15.68 11.79
N LEU A 66 -26.15 15.09 11.52
CA LEU A 66 -27.26 15.06 12.47
C LEU A 66 -26.89 14.25 13.72
N TYR A 67 -26.37 13.02 13.54
CA TYR A 67 -25.94 12.16 14.64
C TYR A 67 -24.91 12.85 15.54
N LEU A 68 -23.86 13.45 14.95
CA LEU A 68 -22.83 14.16 15.72
C LEU A 68 -23.35 15.38 16.46
N LYS A 69 -24.41 16.03 15.95
CA LYS A 69 -25.06 17.14 16.63
C LYS A 69 -25.85 16.64 17.84
N GLU A 70 -26.66 15.60 17.66
CA GLU A 70 -27.45 14.98 18.74
C GLU A 70 -26.54 14.47 19.87
N GLU A 71 -25.44 13.80 19.54
CA GLU A 71 -24.45 13.35 20.52
C GLU A 71 -23.86 14.52 21.31
N ARG A 72 -23.49 15.62 20.64
CA ARG A 72 -22.93 16.80 21.31
C ARG A 72 -23.94 17.48 22.22
N ASP A 73 -25.15 17.69 21.71
CA ASP A 73 -26.24 18.33 22.46
C ASP A 73 -26.59 17.49 23.71
N SER A 74 -26.37 16.17 23.69
CA SER A 74 -26.57 15.29 24.84
C SER A 74 -25.53 15.46 25.96
N TRP A 75 -24.35 16.02 25.68
CA TRP A 75 -23.27 16.22 26.66
C TRP A 75 -23.33 17.57 27.36
N ASP A 76 -24.05 18.53 26.77
CA ASP A 76 -24.26 19.87 27.34
C ASP A 76 -25.47 19.91 28.32
N CYS A 77 -25.94 18.73 28.77
CA CYS A 77 -27.01 18.53 29.77
C CYS A 77 -26.50 18.55 31.22
#